data_AF-A0A527XK03-F1
#
_entry.id   AF-A0A527XK03-F1
#
_cell.length_a   1.000
_cell.length_b   1.000
_cell.length_c   1.000
_cell.angle_alpha   90.00
_cell.angle_beta   90.00
_cell.angle_gamma   90.00
#
_symmetry.space_group_name_H-M   'P 1'
#
loop_
_entity.id
_entity.type
_entity.pdbx_description
1 polymer ?
#
loop_
_entity_poly.entity_id
_entity_poly.type
_entity_poly.pdbx_seq_one_letter_code
_entity_poly.pdbx_strand_id
1 'polypeptide(L)'
;GTLQAVIARTPVKHVIVASMGDMLGGLKGAIVNLVVRRVKKMVPAWSLPGHVKFNAVLKTGATIAFKPPTVSGDDIAFLQYTG
;
A
#
# COMPACT_ATOMS: atom_id res chain seq x y z
N GLY A 1 0.44 7.95 12.30
CA GLY A 1 1.47 7.40 11.39
C GLY A 1 2.13 8.52 10.63
N THR A 2 3.43 8.41 10.36
CA THR A 2 4.26 9.48 9.78
C THR A 2 3.71 10.00 8.45
N LEU A 3 3.36 9.12 7.51
CA LEU A 3 2.79 9.53 6.22
C LEU A 3 1.43 10.22 6.34
N GLN A 4 0.53 9.72 7.19
CA GLN A 4 -0.80 10.29 7.40
C GLN A 4 -0.76 11.77 7.81
N ALA A 5 0.25 12.17 8.60
CA ALA A 5 0.36 13.55 9.07
C ALA A 5 0.74 14.55 7.97
N VAL A 6 1.45 14.09 6.93
CA VAL A 6 2.05 14.96 5.92
C VAL A 6 1.44 14.82 4.54
N ILE A 7 0.70 13.74 4.26
CA ILE A 7 0.23 13.41 2.91
C ILE A 7 -0.63 14.51 2.26
N ALA A 8 -1.41 15.26 3.04
CA ALA A 8 -2.20 16.38 2.53
C ALA A 8 -1.35 17.56 2.02
N ARG A 9 -0.06 17.58 2.36
CA ARG A 9 0.91 18.62 2.00
C ARG A 9 1.93 18.13 0.98
N THR A 10 1.74 16.94 0.41
CA THR A 10 2.63 16.38 -0.60
C THR A 10 1.92 16.27 -1.95
N PRO A 11 2.66 16.29 -3.08
CA PRO A 11 2.09 16.08 -4.41
C PRO A 11 1.78 14.60 -4.70
N VAL A 12 1.63 13.76 -3.67
CA VAL A 12 1.40 12.32 -3.82
C VAL A 12 0.04 12.07 -4.45
N LYS A 13 0.02 11.41 -5.61
CA LYS A 13 -1.19 11.13 -6.39
C LYS A 13 -1.81 9.77 -6.07
N HIS A 14 -0.98 8.76 -5.81
CA HIS A 14 -1.42 7.39 -5.60
C HIS A 14 -0.80 6.81 -4.34
N VAL A 15 -1.64 6.20 -3.52
CA VAL A 15 -1.24 5.52 -2.29
C VAL A 15 -1.68 4.06 -2.38
N ILE A 16 -0.71 3.17 -2.43
CA ILE A 16 -0.97 1.73 -2.40
C ILE A 16 -0.59 1.23 -1.01
N VAL A 17 -1.52 0.57 -0.33
CA VAL A 17 -1.29 0.00 1.00
C VAL A 17 -1.18 -1.51 0.88
N ALA A 18 -0.02 -2.03 1.27
CA ALA A 18 0.21 -3.45 1.49
C ALA A 18 -0.01 -3.83 2.97
N SER A 19 -0.46 -5.05 3.21
CA SER A 19 -0.69 -5.64 4.53
C SER A 19 -0.04 -7.02 4.61
N MET A 20 0.27 -7.48 5.82
CA MET A 20 0.92 -8.79 6.02
C MET A 20 0.12 -9.98 5.47
N GLY A 21 -1.21 -9.88 5.39
CA GLY A 21 -2.05 -10.92 4.80
C GLY A 21 -2.14 -10.90 3.26
N ASP A 22 -1.50 -9.93 2.61
CA ASP A 22 -1.54 -9.83 1.15
C ASP A 22 -0.82 -11.00 0.47
N MET A 23 -1.27 -11.38 -0.72
CA MET A 23 -0.82 -12.56 -1.47
C MET A 23 -1.00 -13.93 -0.77
N LEU A 24 -1.46 -13.97 0.49
CA LEU A 24 -1.78 -15.24 1.18
C LEU A 24 -3.12 -15.86 0.75
N GLY A 25 -3.90 -15.13 -0.04
CA GLY A 25 -5.16 -15.60 -0.62
C GLY A 25 -6.32 -15.74 0.36
N GLY A 26 -7.55 -15.65 -0.18
CA GLY A 26 -8.81 -16.04 0.46
C GLY A 26 -8.95 -15.73 1.96
N LEU A 27 -9.39 -16.74 2.72
CA LEU A 27 -9.64 -16.65 4.16
C LEU A 27 -8.34 -16.51 4.97
N LYS A 28 -7.23 -17.12 4.53
CA LYS A 28 -5.93 -17.08 5.22
C LYS A 28 -5.42 -15.66 5.37
N GLY A 29 -5.40 -14.89 4.28
CA GLY A 29 -5.01 -13.48 4.31
C GLY A 29 -5.93 -12.63 5.18
N ALA A 30 -7.24 -12.89 5.16
CA ALA A 30 -8.21 -12.19 6.00
C ALA A 30 -7.97 -12.45 7.50
N ILE A 31 -7.72 -13.71 7.88
CA ILE A 31 -7.40 -14.08 9.27
C ILE A 31 -6.10 -13.40 9.73
N VAL A 32 -5.04 -13.46 8.92
CA VAL A 32 -3.76 -12.80 9.25
C VAL A 32 -3.96 -11.31 9.48
N ASN A 33 -4.66 -10.64 8.56
CA ASN A 33 -4.96 -9.20 8.69
C ASN A 33 -5.81 -8.89 9.93
N LEU A 34 -6.77 -9.74 10.27
CA LEU A 34 -7.59 -9.59 11.47
C LEU A 34 -6.75 -9.72 12.74
N VAL A 35 -5.96 -10.79 12.85
CA VAL A 35 -5.12 -11.09 14.02
C VAL A 35 -4.13 -9.96 14.26
N VAL A 36 -3.41 -9.54 13.22
CA VAL A 36 -2.44 -8.44 13.30
C VAL A 36 -3.08 -7.15 13.79
N ARG A 37 -4.23 -6.78 13.21
CA ARG A 37 -4.86 -5.46 13.44
C ARG A 37 -5.69 -5.40 14.71
N ARG A 38 -6.41 -6.48 15.05
CA ARG A 38 -7.40 -6.50 16.14
C ARG A 38 -6.94 -7.25 17.37
N VAL A 39 -6.24 -8.37 17.21
CA VAL A 39 -5.84 -9.24 18.33
C VAL A 39 -4.49 -8.80 18.87
N LYS A 40 -3.47 -8.79 18.02
CA LYS A 40 -2.09 -8.44 18.39
C LYS A 40 -1.83 -6.94 18.37
N LYS A 41 -2.73 -6.15 17.77
CA LYS A 41 -2.63 -4.68 17.65
C LYS A 41 -1.25 -4.19 17.16
N MET A 42 -0.60 -4.98 16.31
CA MET A 42 0.73 -4.67 15.77
C MET A 42 0.69 -3.58 14.72
N VAL A 43 -0.50 -3.29 14.17
CA VAL A 43 -0.72 -2.19 13.24
C VAL A 43 -1.61 -1.16 13.94
N PRO A 44 -1.08 0.02 14.29
CA PRO A 44 -1.87 1.11 14.85
C PRO A 44 -3.00 1.52 13.91
N ALA A 45 -4.08 2.09 14.46
CA ALA A 45 -5.12 2.68 13.64
C ALA A 45 -4.56 3.87 12.84
N TRP A 46 -4.89 3.93 11.55
CA TRP A 46 -4.48 4.99 10.65
C TRP A 46 -5.60 5.26 9.65
N SER A 47 -5.56 6.45 9.04
CA SER A 47 -6.46 6.86 7.97
C SER A 47 -5.65 7.50 6.85
N LEU A 48 -5.76 6.93 5.65
CA LEU A 48 -5.20 7.48 4.41
C LEU A 48 -6.34 7.54 3.39
N PRO A 49 -7.05 8.67 3.28
CA PRO A 49 -8.13 8.82 2.29
C PRO A 49 -7.62 8.54 0.88
N GLY A 50 -8.41 7.81 0.08
CA GLY A 50 -8.06 7.50 -1.31
C GLY A 50 -7.01 6.40 -1.52
N HIS A 51 -6.54 5.73 -0.45
CA HIS A 51 -5.64 4.59 -0.62
C HIS A 51 -6.32 3.42 -1.34
N VAL A 52 -5.56 2.71 -2.15
CA VAL A 52 -5.96 1.45 -2.78
C VAL A 52 -5.21 0.28 -2.16
N LYS A 53 -5.88 -0.86 -2.03
CA LYS A 53 -5.27 -2.07 -1.47
C LYS A 53 -4.33 -2.70 -2.49
N PHE A 54 -3.17 -3.17 -2.05
CA PHE A 54 -2.16 -3.80 -2.90
C PHE A 54 -2.72 -4.92 -3.78
N ASN A 55 -3.45 -5.90 -3.20
CA ASN A 55 -4.04 -6.99 -3.99
C ASN A 55 -5.05 -6.49 -5.05
N ALA A 56 -5.74 -5.37 -4.79
CA ALA A 56 -6.67 -4.79 -5.77
C ALA A 56 -5.90 -4.20 -6.95
N VAL A 57 -4.79 -3.50 -6.68
CA VAL A 57 -3.90 -2.98 -7.72
C VAL A 57 -3.31 -4.12 -8.55
N LEU A 58 -2.83 -5.20 -7.92
CA LEU A 58 -2.32 -6.36 -8.66
C LEU A 58 -3.39 -7.01 -9.54
N LYS A 59 -4.60 -7.19 -9.01
CA LYS A 59 -5.72 -7.78 -9.77
C LYS A 59 -6.10 -6.93 -10.98
N THR A 60 -6.17 -5.61 -10.81
CA THR A 60 -6.46 -4.67 -11.90
C THR A 60 -5.30 -4.56 -12.88
N GLY A 61 -4.06 -4.52 -12.40
CA GLY A 61 -2.86 -4.45 -13.24
C GLY A 61 -2.67 -5.68 -14.11
N ALA A 62 -3.05 -6.86 -13.62
CA ALA A 62 -2.99 -8.11 -14.38
C ALA A 62 -3.87 -8.11 -15.65
N THR A 63 -4.89 -7.24 -15.72
CA THR A 63 -5.77 -7.12 -16.89
C THR A 63 -5.36 -5.99 -17.84
N ILE A 64 -4.31 -5.24 -17.54
CA ILE A 64 -3.90 -4.05 -18.28
C ILE A 64 -2.57 -4.34 -19.00
N ALA A 65 -2.47 -3.94 -20.26
CA ALA A 65 -1.20 -3.97 -20.97
C ALA A 65 -0.25 -2.92 -20.38
N PHE A 66 0.94 -3.36 -19.97
CA PHE A 66 1.97 -2.47 -19.45
C PHE A 66 2.43 -1.49 -20.53
N LYS A 67 2.38 -0.19 -20.22
CA LYS A 67 2.91 0.88 -21.06
C LYS A 67 4.14 1.45 -20.34
N PRO A 68 5.37 1.15 -20.79
CA PRO A 68 6.57 1.64 -20.12
C PRO A 68 6.62 3.18 -20.21
N PRO A 69 6.75 3.88 -19.07
CA PRO A 69 6.98 5.32 -19.11
C PRO A 69 8.40 5.62 -19.58
N THR A 70 8.61 6.79 -20.16
CA THR A 70 9.96 7.34 -20.34
C THR A 70 10.46 7.77 -18.96
N VAL A 71 11.59 7.20 -18.52
CA VAL A 71 12.21 7.50 -17.22
C VAL A 71 13.53 8.23 -17.47
N SER A 72 13.77 9.28 -16.70
CA SER A 72 14.97 10.12 -16.73
C SER A 72 15.65 10.15 -15.35
N GLY A 73 16.84 10.74 -15.25
CA GLY A 73 17.55 10.87 -13.98
C GLY A 73 16.83 11.74 -12.94
N ASP A 74 15.89 12.58 -13.37
CA ASP A 74 15.09 13.44 -12.49
C ASP A 74 13.88 12.70 -11.88
N ASP A 75 13.56 11.49 -12.37
CA ASP A 75 12.46 10.66 -11.88
C ASP A 75 12.90 9.86 -10.64
N ILE A 76 12.89 10.53 -9.49
CA ILE A 76 13.36 9.95 -8.23
C ILE A 76 12.41 8.86 -7.74
N ALA A 77 12.95 7.63 -7.59
CA ALA A 77 12.34 6.56 -6.83
C ALA A 77 13.02 6.44 -5.47
N PHE A 78 12.26 6.61 -4.39
CA PHE A 78 12.76 6.50 -3.02
C PHE A 78 12.11 5.33 -2.28
N LEU A 79 12.93 4.52 -1.60
CA LEU A 79 12.46 3.47 -0.70
C LEU A 79 12.72 3.88 0.75
N GLN A 80 11.65 4.12 1.49
CA GLN A 80 11.73 4.41 2.92
C GLN A 80 11.50 3.14 3.73
N TYR A 81 12.50 2.70 4.49
CA TYR A 81 12.31 1.74 5.56
C TYR A 81 12.15 2.49 6.88
N THR A 82 10.95 2.43 7.46
CA THR A 82 10.70 2.88 8.82
C THR A 82 10.61 1.65 9.71
N GLY A 83 11.40 1.63 10.79
CA GLY A 83 11.36 0.55 11.79
C GLY A 83 10.03 0.45 12.54
#